data_AF-A0A7W1L9M8-F1
#
_entry.id   AF-A0A7W1L9M8-F1
#
_cell.length_a   1.000
_cell.length_b   1.000
_cell.length_c   1.000
_cell.angle_alpha   90.00
_cell.angle_beta   90.00
_cell.angle_gamma   90.00
#
_symmetry.space_group_name_H-M   'P 1'
#
loop_
_entity.id
_entity.type
_entity.pdbx_description
1 polymer ?
#
loop_
_entity_poly.entity_id
_entity_poly.type
_entity_poly.pdbx_seq_one_letter_code
_entity_poly.pdbx_strand_id
1 'polypeptide(L)'
;MKFLDWAIVVGYLAYVIWDGIRMTKHSGDVEGYFLANRSLPWWAVGLSVMATQLSAITLVGTTGQAYSDGMRFIQFYYGLPLAMVILCITAVPFFYRAKVYTAYE
;
A
#
# COMPACT_ATOMS: atom_id res chain seq x y z
N MET A 1 -18.73 -22.05 -9.22
CA MET A 1 -18.82 -20.60 -8.95
C MET A 1 -19.99 -20.04 -9.73
N LYS A 2 -20.80 -19.20 -9.09
CA LYS A 2 -22.03 -18.68 -9.69
C LYS A 2 -21.68 -17.59 -10.70
N PHE A 3 -22.56 -17.35 -11.67
CA PHE A 3 -22.40 -16.25 -12.65
C PHE A 3 -22.14 -14.89 -11.97
N LEU A 4 -22.78 -14.67 -10.82
CA LEU A 4 -22.60 -13.46 -10.01
C LEU A 4 -21.14 -13.27 -9.54
N ASP A 5 -20.45 -14.34 -9.15
CA ASP A 5 -19.07 -14.27 -8.66
C ASP A 5 -18.14 -13.75 -9.77
N TRP A 6 -18.31 -14.29 -10.98
CA TRP A 6 -17.57 -13.84 -12.17
C TRP A 6 -17.91 -12.41 -12.57
N ALA A 7 -19.18 -12.02 -12.50
CA ALA A 7 -19.60 -10.66 -12.80
C ALA A 7 -18.93 -9.63 -11.86
N ILE A 8 -18.83 -9.95 -10.57
CA ILE A 8 -18.15 -9.09 -9.58
C ILE A 8 -16.66 -8.98 -9.88
N VAL A 9 -15.98 -10.11 -10.15
CA VAL A 9 -14.54 -10.13 -10.46
C VAL A 9 -14.24 -9.31 -11.73
N VAL A 10 -14.98 -9.55 -12.81
CA VAL A 10 -14.81 -8.81 -14.07
C VAL A 10 -15.11 -7.33 -13.88
N GLY A 11 -16.18 -6.98 -13.15
CA GLY A 11 -16.52 -5.60 -12.84
C GLY A 11 -15.44 -4.88 -12.05
N TYR A 12 -14.86 -5.53 -11.03
CA TYR A 12 -13.76 -4.98 -10.25
C TYR A 12 -12.50 -4.75 -11.10
N LEU A 13 -12.10 -5.73 -11.91
CA LEU A 13 -10.94 -5.59 -12.80
C LEU A 13 -11.14 -4.48 -13.83
N ALA A 14 -12.33 -4.39 -14.43
CA ALA A 14 -12.66 -3.32 -15.37
C ALA A 14 -12.57 -1.94 -14.71
N TYR A 15 -13.07 -1.80 -13.47
CA TYR A 15 -12.97 -0.57 -12.70
C TYR A 15 -11.51 -0.17 -12.44
N VAL A 16 -10.67 -1.10 -11.98
CA VAL A 16 -9.24 -0.84 -11.70
C VAL A 16 -8.51 -0.40 -12.97
N ILE A 17 -8.76 -1.06 -14.10
CA ILE A 17 -8.15 -0.68 -15.40
C ILE A 17 -8.63 0.71 -15.82
N TRP A 18 -9.93 0.97 -15.72
CA TRP A 18 -10.51 2.27 -16.09
C TRP A 18 -9.94 3.42 -15.24
N ASP A 19 -9.84 3.23 -13.92
CA ASP A 19 -9.26 4.22 -13.00
C ASP A 19 -7.77 4.46 -13.29
N GLY A 20 -7.01 3.39 -13.54
CA GLY A 20 -5.61 3.48 -13.95
C GLY A 20 -5.40 4.32 -15.21
N ILE A 21 -6.16 4.04 -16.28
CA ILE A 21 -6.08 4.79 -17.55
C ILE A 21 -6.47 6.26 -17.37
N ARG A 22 -7.47 6.54 -16.53
CA ARG A 22 -7.87 7.92 -16.21
C ARG A 22 -6.75 8.69 -15.53
N MET A 23 -6.00 8.04 -14.63
CA MET A 23 -4.90 8.67 -13.91
C MET A 23 -3.69 8.94 -14.80
N THR A 24 -3.41 8.07 -15.79
CA THR A 24 -2.28 8.24 -16.74
C THR A 24 -2.32 9.56 -17.51
N LYS A 25 -3.52 10.12 -17.76
CA LYS A 25 -3.66 11.41 -18.48
C LYS A 25 -3.11 12.62 -17.70
N HIS A 26 -2.80 12.47 -16.41
CA HIS A 26 -2.34 13.55 -15.53
C HIS A 26 -0.82 13.49 -15.26
N SER A 27 -0.08 12.58 -15.91
CA SER A 27 1.32 12.28 -15.64
C SER A 27 2.31 12.98 -16.60
N GLY A 28 2.16 14.29 -16.80
CA GLY A 28 3.00 15.04 -17.75
C GLY A 28 4.45 15.27 -17.31
N ASP A 29 4.75 15.07 -16.02
CA ASP A 29 6.08 15.30 -15.43
C ASP A 29 6.48 14.15 -14.48
N VAL A 30 7.77 13.87 -14.38
CA VAL A 30 8.36 12.76 -13.61
C VAL A 30 8.09 12.93 -12.11
N GLU A 31 8.18 14.17 -11.59
CA GLU A 31 7.81 14.47 -10.21
C GLU A 31 6.32 14.26 -9.94
N GLY A 32 5.46 14.62 -10.90
CA GLY A 32 4.03 14.33 -10.84
C GLY A 32 3.70 12.83 -10.84
N TYR A 33 4.48 12.02 -11.55
CA TYR A 33 4.29 10.57 -11.63
C TYR A 33 4.77 9.82 -10.38
N PHE A 34 5.97 10.13 -9.87
CA PHE A 34 6.57 9.40 -8.74
C PHE A 34 6.20 9.99 -7.37
N LEU A 35 6.10 11.32 -7.27
CA LEU A 35 5.90 12.03 -6.01
C LEU A 35 4.51 12.65 -5.89
N ALA A 36 3.68 12.56 -6.93
CA ALA A 36 2.37 13.22 -7.02
C ALA A 36 2.46 14.72 -6.63
N ASN A 37 3.53 15.39 -7.07
CA ASN A 37 3.87 16.78 -6.71
C ASN A 37 3.82 17.08 -5.20
N ARG A 38 4.02 16.04 -4.36
CA ARG A 38 3.95 16.11 -2.90
C ARG A 38 2.63 16.70 -2.37
N SER A 39 1.55 16.62 -3.15
CA SER A 39 0.25 17.22 -2.82
C SER A 39 -0.75 16.23 -2.23
N LEU A 40 -0.36 14.96 -2.06
CA LEU A 40 -1.24 13.94 -1.49
C LEU A 40 -1.50 14.21 0.00
N PRO A 41 -2.77 14.19 0.44
CA PRO A 41 -3.08 14.34 1.85
C PRO A 41 -2.62 13.10 2.63
N TRP A 42 -2.23 13.31 3.89
CA TRP A 42 -1.64 12.26 4.75
C TRP A 42 -2.49 10.99 4.86
N TRP A 43 -3.82 11.12 4.85
CA TRP A 43 -4.73 9.97 4.96
C TRP A 43 -4.70 9.10 3.71
N ALA A 44 -4.56 9.71 2.51
CA ALA A 44 -4.46 8.98 1.26
C ALA A 44 -3.14 8.22 1.17
N VAL A 45 -2.05 8.87 1.61
CA VAL A 45 -0.73 8.23 1.74
C VAL A 45 -0.80 7.06 2.74
N GLY A 46 -1.40 7.26 3.91
CA GLY A 46 -1.55 6.22 4.92
C GLY A 46 -2.34 5.01 4.44
N LEU A 47 -3.47 5.24 3.76
CA LEU A 47 -4.27 4.16 3.16
C LEU A 47 -3.50 3.41 2.07
N SER A 48 -2.75 4.12 1.23
CA SER A 48 -1.90 3.51 0.20
C SER A 48 -0.81 2.63 0.80
N VAL A 49 -0.13 3.09 1.87
CA VAL A 49 0.87 2.30 2.59
C VAL A 49 0.23 1.04 3.18
N MET A 50 -0.92 1.16 3.85
CA MET A 50 -1.63 0.00 4.41
C MET A 50 -2.06 -0.99 3.32
N ALA A 51 -2.57 -0.50 2.18
CA ALA A 51 -2.94 -1.33 1.05
C ALA A 51 -1.72 -2.08 0.47
N THR A 52 -0.55 -1.43 0.42
CA THR A 52 0.70 -2.03 -0.09
C THR A 52 1.22 -3.13 0.84
N GLN A 53 1.03 -3.00 2.15
CA GLN A 53 1.44 -4.02 3.13
C GLN A 53 0.58 -5.28 3.09
N LEU A 54 -0.66 -5.18 2.61
CA LEU A 54 -1.58 -6.31 2.50
C LEU A 54 -1.31 -7.08 1.21
N SER A 55 -0.94 -8.35 1.35
CA SER A 55 -0.73 -9.26 0.22
C SER A 55 -1.59 -10.51 0.35
N ALA A 56 -1.81 -11.20 -0.78
CA ALA A 56 -2.48 -12.50 -0.78
C ALA A 56 -1.73 -13.53 0.11
N ILE A 57 -0.40 -13.44 0.16
CA ILE A 57 0.46 -14.28 1.02
C ILE A 57 0.14 -14.00 2.48
N THR A 58 0.05 -12.74 2.89
CA THR A 58 -0.29 -12.37 4.26
C THR A 58 -1.67 -12.92 4.63
N LEU A 59 -2.67 -12.77 3.77
CA LEU A 59 -4.05 -13.18 4.06
C LEU A 59 -4.18 -14.71 4.21
N VAL A 60 -3.64 -15.47 3.25
CA VAL A 60 -3.71 -16.94 3.29
C VAL A 60 -2.74 -17.52 4.32
N GLY A 61 -1.53 -16.96 4.43
CA GLY A 61 -0.49 -17.42 5.34
C GLY A 61 -0.85 -17.22 6.80
N THR A 62 -1.31 -16.02 7.18
CA THR A 62 -1.67 -15.73 8.58
C THR A 62 -2.90 -16.50 9.04
N THR A 63 -3.88 -16.73 8.16
CA THR A 63 -5.06 -17.55 8.48
C THR A 63 -4.71 -19.04 8.59
N GLY A 64 -3.84 -19.54 7.70
CA GLY A 64 -3.31 -20.90 7.80
C GLY A 64 -2.49 -21.12 9.07
N GLN A 65 -1.61 -20.16 9.42
CA GLN A 65 -0.83 -20.19 10.64
C GLN A 65 -1.73 -20.07 11.89
N ALA A 66 -2.76 -19.22 11.85
CA ALA A 66 -3.72 -19.12 12.94
C ALA A 66 -4.47 -20.44 13.17
N TYR A 67 -4.77 -21.17 12.10
CA TYR A 67 -5.41 -22.47 12.17
C TYR A 67 -4.49 -23.57 12.75
N SER A 68 -3.20 -23.57 12.39
CA SER A 68 -2.25 -24.60 12.85
C SER A 68 -1.69 -24.34 14.26
N ASP A 69 -1.22 -23.11 14.51
CA ASP A 69 -0.38 -22.75 15.66
C ASP A 69 -1.01 -21.65 16.53
N GLY A 70 -2.24 -21.22 16.19
CA GLY A 70 -2.94 -20.14 16.86
C GLY A 70 -2.42 -18.75 16.50
N MET A 71 -2.94 -17.74 17.20
CA MET A 71 -2.68 -16.32 16.88
C MET A 71 -1.41 -15.74 17.52
N ARG A 72 -0.44 -16.58 17.92
CA ARG A 72 0.78 -16.11 18.62
C ARG A 72 1.62 -15.17 17.76
N PHE A 73 1.55 -15.29 16.43
CA PHE A 73 2.25 -14.40 15.51
C PHE A 73 1.85 -12.91 15.64
N ILE A 74 0.66 -12.61 16.16
CA ILE A 74 0.18 -11.22 16.35
C ILE A 74 1.12 -10.43 17.26
N GLN A 75 1.83 -11.08 18.18
CA GLN A 75 2.77 -10.41 19.08
C GLN A 75 3.89 -9.65 18.31
N PHE A 76 4.29 -10.16 17.13
CA PHE A 76 5.28 -9.49 16.28
C PHE A 76 4.72 -8.22 15.63
N TYR A 77 3.41 -8.19 15.36
CA TYR A 77 2.76 -7.03 14.77
C TYR A 77 2.70 -5.83 15.72
N TYR A 78 2.75 -6.02 17.04
CA TYR A 78 2.81 -4.90 17.99
C TYR A 78 4.11 -4.08 17.89
N GLY A 79 5.21 -4.68 17.40
CA GLY A 79 6.46 -3.96 17.17
C GLY A 79 6.40 -3.00 15.97
N LEU A 80 5.53 -3.29 14.99
CA LEU A 80 5.46 -2.52 13.74
C LEU A 80 4.98 -1.07 13.96
N PRO A 81 3.92 -0.78 14.73
CA PRO A 81 3.54 0.60 15.06
C PRO A 81 4.66 1.39 15.71
N LEU A 82 5.40 0.78 16.65
CA LEU A 82 6.53 1.41 17.32
C LEU A 82 7.66 1.73 16.34
N ALA A 83 8.03 0.77 15.49
CA ALA A 83 9.02 0.99 14.44
C ALA A 83 8.59 2.10 13.47
N MET A 84 7.30 2.16 13.12
CA MET A 84 6.76 3.20 12.24
C MET A 84 6.84 4.60 12.88
N VAL A 85 6.56 4.74 14.18
CA VAL A 85 6.75 6.02 14.88
C VAL A 85 8.21 6.49 14.79
N ILE A 86 9.16 5.58 15.03
CA ILE A 86 10.59 5.89 14.93
C ILE A 86 10.98 6.29 13.50
N LEU A 87 10.50 5.57 12.49
CA LEU A 87 10.77 5.90 11.08
C LEU A 87 10.15 7.23 10.65
N CYS A 88 8.95 7.56 11.12
CA CYS A 88 8.29 8.84 10.85
C CYS A 88 9.07 10.03 11.44
N ILE A 89 9.78 9.82 12.56
CA ILE A 89 10.56 10.88 13.20
C ILE A 89 11.97 10.98 12.61
N THR A 90 12.55 9.86 12.15
CA THR A 90 13.95 9.81 11.70
C THR A 90 14.10 9.79 10.18
N ALA A 91 13.55 8.77 9.51
CA ALA A 91 13.73 8.53 8.09
C ALA A 91 12.89 9.46 7.21
N VAL A 92 11.61 9.68 7.56
CA VAL A 92 10.71 10.51 6.74
C VAL A 92 11.23 11.95 6.56
N PRO A 93 11.69 12.66 7.61
CA PRO A 93 12.23 14.01 7.46
C PRO A 93 13.52 14.04 6.63
N PHE A 94 14.35 13.00 6.73
CA PHE A 94 15.57 12.87 5.94
C PHE A 94 15.26 12.76 4.45
N PHE A 95 14.43 11.80 4.05
CA PHE A 95 14.05 11.60 2.64
C PHE A 95 13.29 12.79 2.07
N TYR A 96 12.41 13.41 2.86
CA TYR A 96 11.66 14.58 2.42
C TYR A 96 12.57 15.79 2.10
N ARG A 97 13.61 16.01 2.92
CA ARG A 97 14.61 17.08 2.70
C ARG A 97 15.58 16.77 1.56
N ALA A 98 15.94 15.50 1.38
CA ALA A 98 16.84 15.06 0.31
C ALA A 98 16.22 15.18 -1.09
N LYS A 99 14.88 15.26 -1.17
CA LYS A 99 14.12 15.38 -2.43
C LYS A 99 14.42 14.28 -3.45
N VAL A 100 14.76 13.09 -2.96
CA VAL A 100 15.05 11.91 -3.78
C VAL A 100 13.77 11.33 -4.40
N TYR A 101 13.92 10.69 -5.56
CA TYR A 101 12.86 9.93 -6.23
C TYR A 101 12.84 8.47 -5.77
N THR A 102 13.99 7.95 -5.35
CA THR A 102 14.14 6.56 -4.91
C THR A 102 14.80 6.49 -3.54
N ALA A 103 14.62 5.37 -2.83
CA ALA A 103 15.24 5.16 -1.53
C ALA A 103 16.75 4.83 -1.60
N TYR A 104 17.31 4.68 -2.81
CA TYR A 104 18.69 4.28 -3.04
C TYR A 104 19.61 5.43 -3.50
N GLU A 105 19.03 6.62 -3.71
CA GLU A 105 19.78 7.87 -3.95
C GLU A 105 20.31 8.45 -2.63
#